data_AF-A0A938Q7T6-F1
#
_entry.id   AF-A0A938Q7T6-F1
#
_cell.length_a   1.000
_cell.length_b   1.000
_cell.length_c   1.000
_cell.angle_alpha   90.00
_cell.angle_beta   90.00
_cell.angle_gamma   90.00
#
_symmetry.space_group_name_H-M   'P 1'
#
loop_
_entity.id
_entity.type
_entity.pdbx_description
1 polymer ?
#
loop_
_entity_poly.entity_id
_entity_poly.type
_entity_poly.pdbx_seq_one_letter_code
_entity_poly.pdbx_strand_id
1 'polypeptide(L)'
;MQGNATQVSRRLHEEHVAVIALCGKLEASLSAGKSDPALLKAALEAIDGEVERHFAFEEAELFPRMNEAGEGDLVDLLLEEHAAVRDAARRFAAAARQVPPGADLRPAGLEFAERLASHAQKEEMSMLPALDDLLDAGTDADLILAYAG
;
A
#
# COMPACT_ATOMS: atom_id res chain seq x y z
N MET A 1 -26.79 -5.00 -8.83
CA MET A 1 -26.78 -4.88 -7.36
C MET A 1 -25.55 -4.07 -7.04
N GLN A 2 -25.67 -2.92 -6.39
CA GLN A 2 -24.50 -2.31 -5.76
C GLN A 2 -24.31 -3.07 -4.45
N GLY A 3 -23.31 -3.97 -4.41
CA GLY A 3 -22.86 -4.60 -3.18
C GLY A 3 -22.50 -3.50 -2.18
N ASN A 4 -22.90 -3.67 -0.92
CA ASN A 4 -22.57 -2.72 0.12
C ASN A 4 -21.12 -2.97 0.54
N ALA A 5 -20.25 -1.95 0.43
CA ALA A 5 -18.83 -2.10 0.71
C ALA A 5 -18.59 -2.66 2.12
N THR A 6 -17.73 -3.68 2.21
CA THR A 6 -17.38 -4.35 3.45
C THR A 6 -16.64 -3.39 4.41
N GLN A 7 -16.54 -3.72 5.69
CA GLN A 7 -15.74 -2.92 6.62
C GLN A 7 -14.26 -3.00 6.29
N VAL A 8 -13.79 -4.19 5.90
CA VAL A 8 -12.41 -4.38 5.42
C VAL A 8 -12.13 -3.50 4.21
N SER A 9 -12.92 -3.58 3.12
CA SER A 9 -12.68 -2.76 1.93
C SER A 9 -12.72 -1.26 2.22
N ARG A 10 -13.63 -0.81 3.09
CA ARG A 10 -13.67 0.60 3.51
C ARG A 10 -12.40 1.03 4.25
N ARG A 11 -11.88 0.18 5.13
CA ARG A 11 -10.65 0.49 5.88
C ARG A 11 -9.43 0.52 4.95
N LEU A 12 -9.30 -0.45 4.06
CA LEU A 12 -8.22 -0.47 3.05
C LEU A 12 -8.31 0.76 2.16
N HIS A 13 -9.53 1.14 1.72
CA HIS A 13 -9.75 2.37 0.95
C HIS A 13 -9.23 3.63 1.63
N GLU A 14 -9.51 3.80 2.93
CA GLU A 14 -9.01 4.94 3.70
C GLU A 14 -7.47 4.98 3.72
N GLU A 15 -6.83 3.82 3.88
CA GLU A 15 -5.37 3.68 3.87
C GLU A 15 -4.78 3.96 2.48
N HIS A 16 -5.40 3.45 1.41
CA HIS A 16 -5.01 3.71 0.03
C HIS A 16 -5.09 5.19 -0.33
N VAL A 17 -6.21 5.86 -0.01
CA VAL A 17 -6.37 7.29 -0.26
C VAL A 17 -5.28 8.10 0.47
N ALA A 18 -4.97 7.73 1.72
CA ALA A 18 -3.92 8.38 2.49
C ALA A 18 -2.54 8.18 1.86
N VAL A 19 -2.19 6.95 1.46
CA VAL A 19 -0.87 6.63 0.92
C VAL A 19 -0.67 7.21 -0.49
N ILE A 20 -1.71 7.21 -1.33
CA ILE A 20 -1.68 7.84 -2.66
C ILE A 20 -1.45 9.35 -2.51
N ALA A 21 -2.14 10.01 -1.57
CA ALA A 21 -1.94 11.43 -1.32
C ALA A 21 -0.54 11.75 -0.79
N LEU A 22 0.04 10.88 0.05
CA LEU A 22 1.42 11.00 0.52
C LEU A 22 2.42 10.84 -0.63
N CYS A 23 2.25 9.82 -1.47
CA CYS A 23 3.09 9.56 -2.64
C CYS A 23 3.06 10.73 -3.62
N GLY A 24 1.89 11.29 -3.94
CA GLY A 24 1.78 12.44 -4.83
C GLY A 24 2.49 13.70 -4.29
N LYS A 25 2.44 13.92 -2.96
CA LYS A 25 3.21 15.01 -2.33
C LYS A 25 4.71 14.75 -2.41
N LEU A 26 5.14 13.52 -2.13
CA LEU A 26 6.55 13.11 -2.19
C LEU A 26 7.11 13.30 -3.59
N GLU A 27 6.38 12.81 -4.60
CA GLU A 27 6.73 12.94 -6.01
C GLU A 27 6.87 14.40 -6.43
N ALA A 28 5.88 15.24 -6.10
CA ALA A 28 5.90 16.67 -6.44
C ALA A 28 7.08 17.41 -5.78
N SER A 29 7.38 17.08 -4.51
CA SER A 29 8.49 17.68 -3.76
C SER A 29 9.85 17.29 -4.37
N LEU A 30 10.07 16.00 -4.61
CA LEU A 30 11.32 15.47 -5.17
C LEU A 30 11.53 15.95 -6.62
N SER A 31 10.48 15.97 -7.43
CA SER A 31 10.54 16.48 -8.81
C SER A 31 10.92 17.96 -8.87
N ALA A 32 10.51 18.75 -7.87
CA ALA A 32 10.91 20.14 -7.72
C ALA A 32 12.34 20.31 -7.17
N GLY A 33 13.09 19.23 -6.95
CA GLY A 33 14.41 19.24 -6.34
C GLY A 33 14.39 19.61 -4.85
N LYS A 34 13.24 19.47 -4.19
CA LYS A 34 13.07 19.72 -2.77
C LYS A 34 13.12 18.41 -2.00
N SER A 35 13.58 18.50 -0.76
CA SER A 35 13.60 17.40 0.19
C SER A 35 13.04 17.93 1.50
N ASP A 36 11.71 18.03 1.55
CA ASP A 36 10.99 18.47 2.75
C ASP A 36 11.20 17.43 3.87
N PRO A 37 11.89 17.79 4.98
CA PRO A 37 12.17 16.85 6.05
C PRO A 37 10.92 16.26 6.69
N ALA A 38 9.81 17.02 6.75
CA ALA A 38 8.56 16.52 7.33
C ALA A 38 7.92 15.46 6.44
N LEU A 39 7.98 15.66 5.12
CA LEU A 39 7.45 14.72 4.14
C LEU A 39 8.29 13.44 4.05
N LEU A 40 9.63 13.57 4.11
CA LEU A 40 10.53 12.41 4.18
C LEU A 40 10.28 11.60 5.45
N LYS A 41 10.11 12.28 6.59
CA LYS A 41 9.76 11.63 7.85
C LYS A 41 8.43 10.87 7.74
N ALA A 42 7.39 11.51 7.22
CA ALA A 42 6.08 10.88 7.02
C ALA A 42 6.17 9.65 6.10
N ALA A 43 6.95 9.72 5.01
CA ALA A 43 7.16 8.60 4.12
C ALA A 43 7.90 7.43 4.80
N LEU A 44 8.92 7.72 5.63
CA LEU A 44 9.61 6.70 6.42
C LEU A 44 8.69 6.05 7.47
N GLU A 45 7.84 6.83 8.13
CA GLU A 45 6.86 6.32 9.10
C GLU A 45 5.81 5.43 8.42
N ALA A 46 5.32 5.82 7.23
CA ALA A 46 4.41 4.99 6.44
C ALA A 46 5.05 3.65 6.03
N ILE A 47 6.33 3.65 5.63
CA ILE A 47 7.07 2.43 5.32
C ILE A 47 7.20 1.51 6.54
N ASP A 48 7.65 2.05 7.67
CA ASP A 48 7.95 1.22 8.86
C ASP A 48 6.69 0.65 9.53
N GLY A 49 5.55 1.35 9.41
CA GLY A 49 4.34 1.01 10.14
C GLY A 49 3.18 0.53 9.26
N GLU A 50 2.81 1.33 8.25
CA GLU A 50 1.56 1.15 7.51
C GLU A 50 1.70 0.15 6.38
N VAL A 51 2.72 0.30 5.52
CA VAL A 51 2.92 -0.57 4.35
C VAL A 51 3.14 -2.03 4.75
N GLU A 52 4.05 -2.29 5.71
CA GLU A 52 4.33 -3.68 6.11
C GLU A 52 3.14 -4.35 6.81
N ARG A 53 2.41 -3.61 7.66
CA ARG A 53 1.22 -4.14 8.34
C ARG A 53 0.09 -4.44 7.34
N HIS A 54 -0.11 -3.53 6.39
CA HIS A 54 -1.13 -3.65 5.35
C HIS A 54 -0.87 -4.87 4.48
N PHE A 55 0.33 -4.97 3.89
CA PHE A 55 0.70 -6.12 3.07
C PHE A 55 0.66 -7.43 3.85
N ALA A 56 1.11 -7.44 5.12
CA ALA A 56 1.06 -8.65 5.93
C ALA A 56 -0.38 -9.14 6.17
N PHE A 57 -1.32 -8.23 6.37
CA PHE A 57 -2.73 -8.57 6.52
C PHE A 57 -3.31 -9.15 5.22
N GLU A 58 -3.05 -8.50 4.09
CA GLU A 58 -3.54 -8.97 2.79
C GLU A 58 -2.98 -10.35 2.44
N GLU A 59 -1.67 -10.53 2.60
CA GLU A 59 -0.99 -11.80 2.31
C GLU A 59 -1.42 -12.94 3.23
N ALA A 60 -1.68 -12.65 4.50
CA ALA A 60 -2.04 -13.66 5.48
C ALA A 60 -3.54 -14.02 5.44
N GLU A 61 -4.41 -13.04 5.18
CA GLU A 61 -5.85 -13.20 5.32
C GLU A 61 -6.62 -13.07 4.02
N LEU A 62 -6.37 -12.04 3.21
CA LEU A 62 -7.21 -11.75 2.06
C LEU A 62 -6.83 -12.59 0.83
N PHE A 63 -5.55 -12.62 0.49
CA PHE A 63 -5.03 -13.33 -0.68
C PHE A 63 -5.35 -14.83 -0.67
N PRO A 64 -5.24 -15.57 0.46
CA PRO A 64 -5.65 -16.98 0.49
C PRO A 64 -7.12 -17.17 0.13
N ARG A 65 -8.01 -16.32 0.67
CA ARG A 65 -9.45 -16.39 0.42
C ARG A 65 -9.79 -16.03 -1.03
N MET A 66 -9.13 -15.00 -1.57
CA MET A 66 -9.27 -14.62 -2.97
C MET A 66 -8.80 -15.73 -3.92
N ASN A 67 -7.67 -16.38 -3.61
CA ASN A 67 -7.18 -17.50 -4.39
C ASN A 67 -8.15 -18.70 -4.37
N GLU A 68 -8.72 -19.02 -3.21
CA GLU A 68 -9.78 -20.04 -3.07
C GLU A 68 -11.05 -19.69 -3.84
N ALA A 69 -11.35 -18.39 -4.01
CA ALA A 69 -12.48 -17.88 -4.78
C ALA A 69 -12.23 -17.82 -6.30
N GLY A 70 -11.01 -18.15 -6.77
CA GLY A 70 -10.66 -18.18 -8.19
C GLY A 70 -9.94 -16.93 -8.71
N GLU A 71 -9.54 -16.01 -7.83
CA GLU A 71 -8.81 -14.77 -8.17
C GLU A 71 -7.28 -14.95 -8.15
N GLY A 72 -6.79 -16.18 -8.41
CA GLY A 72 -5.37 -16.53 -8.26
C GLY A 72 -4.42 -15.68 -9.12
N ASP A 73 -4.78 -15.39 -10.38
CA ASP A 73 -3.96 -14.57 -11.28
C ASP A 73 -3.77 -13.12 -10.73
N LEU A 74 -4.82 -12.58 -10.09
CA LEU A 74 -4.75 -11.26 -9.45
C LEU A 74 -3.88 -11.32 -8.18
N VAL A 75 -4.04 -12.36 -7.37
CA VAL A 75 -3.23 -12.58 -6.15
C VAL A 75 -1.74 -12.70 -6.48
N ASP A 76 -1.38 -13.51 -7.49
CA ASP A 76 0.02 -13.69 -7.90
C ASP A 76 0.63 -12.34 -8.36
N LEU A 77 -0.11 -11.55 -9.13
CA LEU A 77 0.31 -10.21 -9.54
C LEU A 77 0.55 -9.28 -8.34
N LEU A 78 -0.40 -9.22 -7.39
CA LEU A 78 -0.28 -8.33 -6.22
C LEU A 78 0.87 -8.75 -5.31
N LEU A 79 1.12 -10.05 -5.14
CA LEU A 79 2.28 -10.57 -4.41
C LEU A 79 3.61 -10.15 -5.04
N GLU A 80 3.73 -10.23 -6.38
CA GLU A 80 4.91 -9.75 -7.10
C GLU A 80 5.11 -8.23 -6.90
N GLU A 81 4.01 -7.46 -6.90
CA GLU A 81 4.04 -6.03 -6.65
C GLU A 81 4.43 -5.69 -5.21
N HIS A 82 3.92 -6.39 -4.21
CA HIS A 82 4.35 -6.24 -2.81
C HIS A 82 5.85 -6.40 -2.68
N ALA A 83 6.42 -7.44 -3.30
CA ALA A 83 7.86 -7.67 -3.28
C ALA A 83 8.65 -6.50 -3.91
N ALA A 84 8.16 -5.98 -5.03
CA ALA A 84 8.78 -4.86 -5.72
C ALA A 84 8.65 -3.53 -4.94
N VAL A 85 7.49 -3.27 -4.33
CA VAL A 85 7.25 -2.10 -3.47
C VAL A 85 8.14 -2.15 -2.24
N ARG A 86 8.22 -3.31 -1.55
CA ARG A 86 9.12 -3.49 -0.40
C ARG A 86 10.58 -3.24 -0.77
N ASP A 87 11.01 -3.65 -1.97
CA ASP A 87 12.36 -3.37 -2.43
C ASP A 87 12.62 -1.88 -2.68
N ALA A 88 11.70 -1.19 -3.35
CA ALA A 88 11.78 0.25 -3.55
C ALA A 88 11.77 1.01 -2.21
N ALA A 89 10.91 0.59 -1.27
CA ALA A 89 10.82 1.16 0.08
C ALA A 89 12.14 1.02 0.84
N ARG A 90 12.79 -0.16 0.81
CA ARG A 90 14.11 -0.36 1.43
C ARG A 90 15.18 0.55 0.82
N ARG A 91 15.22 0.68 -0.50
CA ARG A 91 16.19 1.54 -1.20
C ARG A 91 15.98 3.02 -0.86
N PHE A 92 14.73 3.47 -0.86
CA PHE A 92 14.37 4.83 -0.46
C PHE A 92 14.70 5.08 1.02
N ALA A 93 14.33 4.18 1.92
CA ALA A 93 14.59 4.32 3.34
C ALA A 93 16.09 4.37 3.65
N ALA A 94 16.89 3.53 3.00
CA ALA A 94 18.34 3.56 3.11
C ALA A 94 18.93 4.91 2.65
N ALA A 95 18.46 5.42 1.50
CA ALA A 95 18.89 6.71 0.98
C ALA A 95 18.51 7.87 1.91
N ALA A 96 17.28 7.87 2.43
CA ALA A 96 16.76 8.90 3.31
C ALA A 96 17.39 8.89 4.72
N ARG A 97 17.82 7.72 5.22
CA ARG A 97 18.40 7.57 6.57
C ARG A 97 19.92 7.70 6.64
N GLN A 98 20.66 7.32 5.59
CA GLN A 98 22.11 7.05 5.72
C GLN A 98 23.04 7.83 4.80
N VAL A 99 22.55 8.74 3.96
CA VAL A 99 23.43 9.46 3.03
C VAL A 99 23.73 10.86 3.58
N PRO A 100 24.97 11.39 3.42
CA PRO A 100 25.32 12.75 3.85
C PRO A 100 24.30 13.80 3.40
N PRO A 101 24.21 14.94 4.12
CA PRO A 101 23.40 16.07 3.70
C PRO A 101 23.64 16.40 2.22
N GLY A 102 22.59 16.32 1.39
CA GLY A 102 22.67 16.57 -0.06
C GLY A 102 22.64 15.33 -0.96
N ALA A 103 22.36 14.15 -0.42
CA ALA A 103 22.02 12.96 -1.20
C ALA A 103 20.91 13.22 -2.22
N ASP A 104 21.07 12.75 -3.46
CA ASP A 104 19.98 12.79 -4.43
C ASP A 104 18.97 11.68 -4.12
N LEU A 105 17.90 12.05 -3.42
CA LEU A 105 16.80 11.14 -3.07
C LEU A 105 15.82 10.91 -4.23
N ARG A 106 15.92 11.68 -5.32
CA ARG A 106 14.91 11.67 -6.39
C ARG A 106 14.75 10.29 -7.03
N PRO A 107 15.81 9.57 -7.45
CA PRO A 107 15.61 8.29 -8.13
C PRO A 107 14.89 7.26 -7.25
N ALA A 108 15.32 7.10 -6.00
CA ALA A 108 14.72 6.12 -5.10
C ALA A 108 13.33 6.54 -4.60
N GLY A 109 13.13 7.84 -4.32
CA GLY A 109 11.86 8.34 -3.81
C GLY A 109 10.77 8.42 -4.87
N LEU A 110 11.10 8.76 -6.11
CA LEU A 110 10.14 8.75 -7.22
C LEU A 110 9.71 7.31 -7.56
N GLU A 111 10.66 6.37 -7.62
CA GLU A 111 10.32 4.98 -7.88
C GLU A 111 9.43 4.38 -6.76
N PHE A 112 9.75 4.66 -5.50
CA PHE A 112 8.92 4.21 -4.37
C PHE A 112 7.50 4.79 -4.45
N ALA A 113 7.39 6.12 -4.67
CA ALA A 113 6.09 6.79 -4.77
C ALA A 113 5.25 6.25 -5.92
N GLU A 114 5.84 6.06 -7.10
CA GLU A 114 5.16 5.54 -8.28
C GLU A 114 4.65 4.11 -8.06
N ARG A 115 5.52 3.22 -7.58
CA ARG A 115 5.15 1.81 -7.36
C ARG A 115 4.05 1.67 -6.33
N LEU A 116 4.17 2.34 -5.17
CA LEU A 116 3.19 2.23 -4.10
C LEU A 116 1.84 2.84 -4.50
N ALA A 117 1.85 4.01 -5.16
CA ALA A 117 0.61 4.62 -5.62
C ALA A 117 -0.08 3.79 -6.72
N SER A 118 0.68 3.25 -7.68
CA SER A 118 0.12 2.41 -8.75
C SER A 118 -0.41 1.08 -8.23
N HIS A 119 0.21 0.53 -7.19
CA HIS A 119 -0.23 -0.69 -6.53
C HIS A 119 -1.55 -0.46 -5.78
N ALA A 120 -1.60 0.54 -4.89
CA ALA A 120 -2.83 0.88 -4.16
C ALA A 120 -4.00 1.23 -5.11
N GLN A 121 -3.74 1.94 -6.21
CA GLN A 121 -4.76 2.21 -7.24
C GLN A 121 -5.30 0.94 -7.91
N LYS A 122 -4.46 -0.10 -8.08
CA LYS A 122 -4.88 -1.36 -8.67
C LYS A 122 -5.79 -2.12 -7.72
N GLU A 123 -5.47 -2.14 -6.44
CA GLU A 123 -6.30 -2.76 -5.42
C GLU A 123 -7.66 -2.08 -5.29
N GLU A 124 -7.71 -0.75 -5.30
CA GLU A 124 -8.94 0.03 -5.38
C GLU A 124 -9.84 -0.39 -6.55
N MET A 125 -9.23 -0.59 -7.72
CA MET A 125 -9.97 -0.85 -8.96
C MET A 125 -10.34 -2.31 -9.16
N SER A 126 -9.64 -3.25 -8.52
CA SER A 126 -9.75 -4.68 -8.82
C SER A 126 -9.94 -5.54 -7.58
N MET A 127 -9.12 -5.34 -6.55
CA MET A 127 -9.19 -6.15 -5.33
C MET A 127 -10.41 -5.81 -4.47
N LEU A 128 -10.65 -4.52 -4.16
CA LEU A 128 -11.73 -4.14 -3.24
C LEU A 128 -13.13 -4.56 -3.76
N PRO A 129 -13.46 -4.41 -5.06
CA PRO A 129 -14.71 -4.94 -5.59
C PRO A 129 -14.82 -6.46 -5.45
N ALA A 130 -13.73 -7.21 -5.67
CA ALA A 130 -13.72 -8.66 -5.51
C ALA A 130 -13.94 -9.07 -4.04
N LEU A 131 -13.33 -8.34 -3.09
CA LEU A 131 -13.55 -8.54 -1.66
C LEU A 131 -14.98 -8.25 -1.24
N ASP A 132 -15.59 -7.19 -1.78
CA ASP A 132 -16.98 -6.82 -1.49
C ASP A 132 -17.99 -7.89 -1.96
N ASP A 133 -17.67 -8.60 -3.03
CA ASP A 133 -18.48 -9.72 -3.52
C ASP A 133 -18.16 -11.04 -2.78
N LEU A 134 -16.93 -11.20 -2.26
CA LEU A 134 -16.45 -12.42 -1.61
C LEU A 134 -16.84 -12.52 -0.12
N LEU A 135 -16.71 -11.43 0.63
CA LEU A 135 -16.81 -11.46 2.09
C LEU A 135 -18.26 -11.37 2.56
N ASP A 136 -18.71 -12.37 3.31
CA ASP A 136 -19.96 -12.25 4.08
C ASP A 136 -19.78 -11.37 5.33
N ALA A 137 -20.90 -10.95 5.92
CA ALA A 137 -20.90 -10.05 7.06
C ALA A 137 -20.22 -10.63 8.32
N GLY A 138 -20.18 -11.95 8.48
CA GLY A 138 -19.52 -12.59 9.62
C GLY A 138 -18.01 -12.56 9.45
N THR A 139 -17.54 -12.98 8.27
CA THR A 139 -16.12 -12.99 7.91
C THR A 139 -15.55 -11.57 7.88
N ASP A 140 -16.28 -10.59 7.32
CA ASP A 140 -15.90 -9.17 7.35
C ASP A 140 -15.70 -8.65 8.77
N ALA A 141 -16.62 -9.00 9.69
CA ALA A 141 -16.53 -8.57 11.08
C ALA A 141 -15.33 -9.19 11.82
N ASP A 142 -15.02 -10.46 11.56
CA ASP A 142 -13.87 -11.13 12.17
C ASP A 142 -12.54 -10.57 11.62
N LEU A 143 -12.47 -10.34 10.31
CA LEU A 143 -11.28 -9.80 9.65
C LEU A 143 -10.97 -8.36 10.07
N ILE A 144 -11.98 -7.48 10.16
CA ILE A 144 -11.74 -6.10 10.57
C ILE A 144 -11.27 -6.01 12.03
N LEU A 145 -11.73 -6.92 12.89
CA LEU A 145 -11.24 -7.02 14.27
C LEU A 145 -9.79 -7.53 14.30
N ALA A 146 -9.46 -8.53 13.49
CA ALA A 146 -8.09 -9.02 13.36
C ALA A 146 -7.14 -7.93 12.83
N TYR A 147 -7.58 -7.10 11.89
CA TYR A 147 -6.76 -6.04 11.32
C TYR A 147 -6.57 -4.83 12.24
N ALA A 148 -7.50 -4.61 13.18
CA ALA A 148 -7.42 -3.53 14.15
C ALA A 148 -6.59 -3.85 15.40
N GLY A 149 -6.31 -5.13 15.67
CA GLY A 149 -5.57 -5.64 16.83
C GLY A 149 -4.07 -5.72 16.61
#